data_AF-A0A971ZVH7-F1
#
_entry.id   AF-A0A971ZVH7-F1
#
_cell.length_a   1.000
_cell.length_b   1.000
_cell.length_c   1.000
_cell.angle_alpha   90.00
_cell.angle_beta   90.00
_cell.angle_gamma   90.00
#
_symmetry.space_group_name_H-M   'P 1'
#
loop_
_entity.id
_entity.type
_entity.pdbx_description
1 polymer ?
#
loop_
_entity_poly.entity_id
_entity_poly.type
_entity_poly.pdbx_seq_one_letter_code
_entity_poly.pdbx_strand_id
1 'polypeptide(L)'
;MALAAWVALIVCVAAVVSGQTGDTPAEREARVREQLAAAERLYLEGKAAAALDAYAEARRLSQGRVPLTDEHGRAILGMADSLRLLGRAAEAKKQYLEAAAGRAAPDALLQAGQVSEWELDDPAGARSLYERLATEHPTSSQARLAEFRAAATLEYDGRFDDALRAYDALALKYATDPGAAAVVEKAQEAMRFLRTHRGEDDAPLAIYRRSERLARRDSTRNTALLELISLTGRYAESPLVDDALVLMLRTYLAKGDRRAARETFDRLVKVGPRDLEADAARLVAIHAAGWLLADVDAQIQRVAEVFPELAAYGRSEQGWRIPSMVVRNADDQWTLVYDSGGGANSARRLSLRIVVGPAAPGKAAVYPALGFVQEVSVETSNEVLRQEIAGGVQAMTDALRQLDRAAYVRETPGVAEVGAADTEAAGSRR
;
A
#
# COMPACT_ATOMS: atom_id res chain seq x y z
N MET A 1 -43.58 -70.90 -5.29
CA MET A 1 -42.31 -70.14 -5.37
C MET A 1 -42.36 -68.86 -6.22
N ALA A 2 -43.32 -68.67 -7.15
CA ALA A 2 -43.37 -67.49 -8.01
C ALA A 2 -43.82 -66.17 -7.32
N LEU A 3 -44.61 -66.25 -6.23
CA LEU A 3 -45.10 -65.07 -5.50
C LEU A 3 -44.02 -64.37 -4.65
N ALA A 4 -43.04 -65.11 -4.13
CA ALA A 4 -41.95 -64.55 -3.33
C ALA A 4 -40.98 -63.73 -4.19
N ALA A 5 -40.74 -64.15 -5.44
CA ALA A 5 -39.91 -63.42 -6.40
C ALA A 5 -40.56 -62.09 -6.84
N TRP A 6 -41.89 -62.05 -6.94
CA TRP A 6 -42.63 -60.83 -7.29
C TRP A 6 -42.66 -59.79 -6.17
N VAL A 7 -42.81 -60.21 -4.92
CA VAL A 7 -42.75 -59.30 -3.76
C VAL A 7 -41.33 -58.75 -3.58
N ALA A 8 -40.29 -59.56 -3.79
CA ALA A 8 -38.90 -59.09 -3.76
C ALA A 8 -38.61 -58.09 -4.90
N LEU A 9 -39.16 -58.28 -6.09
CA LEU A 9 -39.02 -57.34 -7.20
C LEU A 9 -39.76 -56.02 -6.93
N ILE A 10 -40.94 -56.06 -6.33
CA ILE A 10 -41.70 -54.84 -5.96
C ILE A 10 -41.00 -54.07 -4.83
N VAL A 11 -40.39 -54.76 -3.85
CA VAL A 11 -39.61 -54.10 -2.79
C VAL A 11 -38.30 -53.53 -3.35
N CYS A 12 -37.63 -54.21 -4.28
CA CYS A 12 -36.44 -53.68 -4.95
C CYS A 12 -36.76 -52.51 -5.89
N VAL A 13 -37.88 -52.57 -6.62
CA VAL A 13 -38.33 -51.45 -7.47
C VAL A 13 -38.85 -50.30 -6.60
N ALA A 14 -39.49 -50.56 -5.47
CA ALA A 14 -39.84 -49.50 -4.51
C ALA A 14 -38.59 -48.87 -3.89
N ALA A 15 -37.53 -49.63 -3.58
CA ALA A 15 -36.25 -49.10 -3.07
C ALA A 15 -35.45 -48.31 -4.13
N VAL A 16 -35.52 -48.73 -5.41
CA VAL A 16 -34.90 -48.04 -6.54
C VAL A 16 -35.70 -46.81 -6.98
N VAL A 17 -37.03 -46.81 -6.80
CA VAL A 17 -37.93 -45.67 -7.06
C VAL A 17 -38.00 -44.71 -5.85
N SER A 18 -37.65 -45.16 -4.63
CA SER A 18 -37.65 -44.33 -3.41
C SER A 18 -36.33 -43.61 -3.12
N GLY A 19 -35.34 -43.63 -4.01
CA GLY A 19 -34.18 -42.73 -3.95
C GLY A 19 -33.54 -42.62 -2.56
N GLN A 20 -33.36 -43.74 -1.84
CA GLN A 20 -32.71 -43.75 -0.53
C GLN A 20 -31.18 -43.78 -0.65
N THR A 21 -30.63 -42.81 -1.38
CA THR A 21 -29.33 -42.20 -1.08
C THR A 21 -29.57 -40.77 -0.60
N GLY A 22 -30.63 -40.58 0.18
CA GLY A 22 -30.92 -39.31 0.80
C GLY A 22 -30.00 -39.15 1.99
N ASP A 23 -28.80 -38.59 1.75
CA ASP A 23 -27.99 -37.99 2.82
C ASP A 23 -28.96 -37.23 3.74
N THR A 24 -28.94 -37.56 5.02
CA THR A 24 -29.69 -36.77 6.00
C THR A 24 -29.25 -35.31 5.88
N PRO A 25 -30.12 -34.32 6.19
CA PRO A 25 -29.72 -32.92 6.14
C PRO A 25 -28.40 -32.63 6.88
N ALA A 26 -28.15 -33.35 7.98
CA ALA A 26 -26.93 -33.27 8.79
C ALA A 26 -25.69 -33.86 8.08
N GLU A 27 -25.80 -35.02 7.41
CA GLU A 27 -24.69 -35.60 6.63
C GLU A 27 -24.32 -34.71 5.45
N ARG A 28 -25.32 -34.15 4.76
CA ARG A 28 -25.09 -33.19 3.68
C ARG A 28 -24.44 -31.91 4.19
N GLU A 29 -24.89 -31.38 5.33
CA GLU A 29 -24.29 -30.20 5.97
C GLU A 29 -22.83 -30.46 6.36
N ALA A 30 -22.53 -31.61 6.96
CA ALA A 30 -21.17 -32.02 7.28
C ALA A 30 -20.29 -32.09 6.02
N ARG A 31 -20.80 -32.70 4.95
CA ARG A 31 -20.09 -32.78 3.67
C ARG A 31 -19.83 -31.43 3.03
N VAL A 32 -20.81 -30.52 3.06
CA VAL A 32 -20.64 -29.15 2.56
C VAL A 32 -19.58 -28.41 3.38
N ARG A 33 -19.58 -28.57 4.70
CA ARG A 33 -18.56 -27.96 5.58
C ARG A 33 -17.16 -28.51 5.31
N GLU A 34 -17.03 -29.81 5.11
CA GLU A 34 -15.77 -30.43 4.72
C GLU A 34 -15.26 -29.87 3.39
N GLN A 35 -16.16 -29.76 2.40
CA GLN A 35 -15.82 -29.20 1.09
C GLN A 35 -15.42 -27.72 1.16
N LEU A 36 -16.11 -26.91 1.98
CA LEU A 36 -15.76 -25.52 2.23
C LEU A 36 -14.39 -25.40 2.89
N ALA A 37 -14.09 -26.23 3.89
CA ALA A 37 -12.79 -26.23 4.56
C ALA A 37 -11.64 -26.62 3.59
N ALA A 38 -11.88 -27.59 2.71
CA ALA A 38 -10.92 -27.94 1.67
C ALA A 38 -10.69 -26.80 0.66
N ALA A 39 -11.76 -26.10 0.25
CA ALA A 39 -11.69 -24.95 -0.64
C ALA A 39 -10.95 -23.76 0.02
N GLU A 40 -11.22 -23.48 1.29
CA GLU A 40 -10.54 -22.45 2.08
C GLU A 40 -9.04 -22.74 2.19
N ARG A 41 -8.66 -24.00 2.41
CA ARG A 41 -7.24 -24.39 2.42
C ARG A 41 -6.56 -24.12 1.08
N LEU A 42 -7.19 -24.50 -0.03
CA LEU A 42 -6.65 -24.23 -1.38
C LEU A 42 -6.50 -22.73 -1.63
N TYR A 43 -7.47 -21.93 -1.18
CA TYR A 43 -7.43 -20.47 -1.27
C TYR A 43 -6.24 -19.89 -0.49
N LEU A 44 -6.05 -20.31 0.76
CA LEU A 44 -4.95 -19.86 1.62
C LEU A 44 -3.57 -20.30 1.10
N GLU A 45 -3.49 -21.43 0.40
CA GLU A 45 -2.29 -21.89 -0.33
C GLU A 45 -2.02 -21.09 -1.63
N GLY A 46 -2.87 -20.12 -1.98
CA GLY A 46 -2.76 -19.33 -3.21
C GLY A 46 -3.21 -20.07 -4.47
N LYS A 47 -3.81 -21.25 -4.35
CA LYS A 47 -4.29 -22.07 -5.48
C LYS A 47 -5.70 -21.63 -5.90
N ALA A 48 -5.83 -20.37 -6.31
CA ALA A 48 -7.12 -19.72 -6.54
C ALA A 48 -8.02 -20.45 -7.57
N ALA A 49 -7.47 -21.02 -8.64
CA ALA A 49 -8.25 -21.79 -9.62
C ALA A 49 -8.86 -23.07 -9.02
N ALA A 50 -8.06 -23.85 -8.28
CA ALA A 50 -8.53 -25.05 -7.61
C ALA A 50 -9.52 -24.72 -6.47
N ALA A 51 -9.29 -23.62 -5.75
CA ALA A 51 -10.22 -23.12 -4.75
C ALA A 51 -11.58 -22.76 -5.37
N LEU A 52 -11.58 -22.06 -6.51
CA LEU A 52 -12.80 -21.71 -7.24
C LEU A 52 -13.63 -22.95 -7.61
N ASP A 53 -12.99 -23.99 -8.15
CA ASP A 53 -13.66 -25.25 -8.50
C ASP A 53 -14.21 -25.94 -7.24
N ALA A 54 -13.44 -25.96 -6.15
CA ALA A 54 -13.86 -26.55 -4.89
C ALA A 54 -15.04 -25.81 -4.24
N TYR A 55 -15.07 -24.47 -4.29
CA TYR A 55 -16.20 -23.67 -3.83
C TYR A 55 -17.42 -23.82 -4.73
N ALA A 56 -17.24 -23.95 -6.05
CA ALA A 56 -18.35 -24.22 -6.97
C ALA A 56 -19.03 -25.57 -6.65
N GLU A 57 -18.25 -26.58 -6.25
CA GLU A 57 -18.81 -27.85 -5.78
C GLU A 57 -19.53 -27.70 -4.43
N ALA A 58 -18.98 -26.95 -3.47
CA ALA A 58 -19.66 -26.66 -2.21
C ALA A 58 -21.00 -25.92 -2.44
N ARG A 59 -21.03 -24.99 -3.40
CA ARG A 59 -22.24 -24.29 -3.82
C ARG A 59 -23.27 -25.26 -4.39
N ARG A 60 -22.86 -26.19 -5.25
CA ARG A 60 -23.75 -27.21 -5.83
C ARG A 60 -24.37 -28.11 -4.75
N LEU A 61 -23.57 -28.54 -3.78
CA LEU A 61 -24.01 -29.41 -2.68
C LEU A 61 -24.97 -28.69 -1.71
N SER A 62 -24.80 -27.38 -1.50
CA SER A 62 -25.64 -26.58 -0.59
C SER A 62 -27.02 -26.20 -1.16
N GLN A 63 -27.23 -26.32 -2.49
CA GLN A 63 -28.51 -26.04 -3.18
C GLN A 63 -29.52 -27.20 -3.15
N GLY A 64 -29.32 -28.20 -2.30
CA GLY A 64 -30.23 -29.35 -2.20
C GLY A 64 -31.67 -29.00 -1.81
N ARG A 65 -32.54 -30.02 -1.71
CA ARG A 65 -33.99 -29.89 -1.37
C ARG A 65 -34.30 -28.97 -0.18
N VAL A 66 -33.40 -28.89 0.80
CA VAL A 66 -33.44 -27.91 1.89
C VAL A 66 -32.17 -27.06 1.74
N PRO A 67 -32.27 -25.79 1.31
CA PRO A 67 -31.10 -24.95 1.12
C PRO A 67 -30.35 -24.70 2.42
N LEU A 68 -29.02 -24.91 2.41
CA LEU A 68 -28.14 -24.53 3.53
C LEU A 68 -27.69 -23.09 3.30
N THR A 69 -28.50 -22.11 3.73
CA THR A 69 -28.33 -20.70 3.34
C THR A 69 -26.98 -20.10 3.74
N ASP A 70 -26.43 -20.52 4.88
CA ASP A 70 -25.21 -19.94 5.44
C ASP A 70 -23.98 -20.51 4.73
N GLU A 71 -23.90 -21.84 4.58
CA GLU A 71 -22.87 -22.51 3.80
C GLU A 71 -22.93 -22.14 2.32
N HIS A 72 -24.13 -21.94 1.78
CA HIS A 72 -24.32 -21.50 0.39
C HIS A 72 -23.74 -20.10 0.16
N GLY A 73 -24.04 -19.16 1.06
CA GLY A 73 -23.47 -17.82 1.01
C GLY A 73 -21.95 -17.82 1.13
N ARG A 74 -21.39 -18.64 2.04
CA ARG A 74 -19.93 -18.83 2.17
C ARG A 74 -19.29 -19.37 0.90
N ALA A 75 -19.92 -20.35 0.25
CA ALA A 75 -19.42 -20.90 -1.00
C ALA A 75 -19.36 -19.81 -2.09
N ILE A 76 -20.42 -19.00 -2.24
CA ILE A 76 -20.46 -17.91 -3.23
C ILE A 76 -19.39 -16.85 -2.93
N LEU A 77 -19.22 -16.46 -1.66
CA LEU A 77 -18.15 -15.54 -1.27
C LEU A 77 -16.76 -16.09 -1.61
N GLY A 78 -16.49 -17.35 -1.27
CA GLY A 78 -15.22 -18.00 -1.59
C GLY A 78 -14.96 -18.08 -3.11
N MET A 79 -16.00 -18.31 -3.92
CA MET A 79 -15.91 -18.20 -5.38
C MET A 79 -15.55 -16.78 -5.81
N ALA A 80 -16.20 -15.76 -5.24
CA ALA A 80 -15.96 -14.35 -5.56
C ALA A 80 -14.51 -13.94 -5.24
N ASP A 81 -14.00 -14.30 -4.06
CA ASP A 81 -12.63 -14.04 -3.63
C ASP A 81 -11.61 -14.74 -4.55
N SER A 82 -11.89 -16.00 -4.92
CA SER A 82 -11.04 -16.76 -5.83
C SER A 82 -11.01 -16.16 -7.25
N LEU A 83 -12.17 -15.71 -7.77
CA LEU A 83 -12.26 -15.01 -9.04
C LEU A 83 -11.47 -13.69 -9.03
N ARG A 84 -11.54 -12.95 -7.91
CA ARG A 84 -10.80 -11.70 -7.71
C ARG A 84 -9.29 -11.92 -7.77
N LEU A 85 -8.77 -12.94 -7.09
CA LEU A 85 -7.35 -13.32 -7.16
C LEU A 85 -6.90 -13.74 -8.56
N LEU A 86 -7.80 -14.30 -9.36
CA LEU A 86 -7.55 -14.66 -10.76
C LEU A 86 -7.65 -13.46 -11.72
N GLY A 87 -7.89 -12.24 -11.22
CA GLY A 87 -8.07 -11.03 -12.03
C GLY A 87 -9.42 -10.96 -12.75
N ARG A 88 -10.38 -11.83 -12.43
CA ARG A 88 -11.72 -11.90 -13.05
C ARG A 88 -12.72 -11.01 -12.30
N ALA A 89 -12.37 -9.74 -12.17
CA ALA A 89 -13.06 -8.75 -11.33
C ALA A 89 -14.57 -8.62 -11.62
N ALA A 90 -14.98 -8.60 -12.90
CA ALA A 90 -16.39 -8.47 -13.27
C ALA A 90 -17.23 -9.69 -12.81
N GLU A 91 -16.65 -10.89 -12.90
CA GLU A 91 -17.29 -12.12 -12.45
C GLU A 91 -17.31 -12.19 -10.92
N ALA A 92 -16.22 -11.78 -10.26
CA ALA A 92 -16.16 -11.65 -8.81
C ALA A 92 -17.27 -10.72 -8.29
N LYS A 93 -17.42 -9.51 -8.88
CA LYS A 93 -18.51 -8.58 -8.55
C LYS A 93 -19.88 -9.25 -8.67
N LYS A 94 -20.13 -10.00 -9.74
CA LYS A 94 -21.39 -10.73 -9.92
C LYS A 94 -21.64 -11.74 -8.78
N GLN A 95 -20.63 -12.49 -8.38
CA GLN A 95 -20.75 -13.44 -7.27
C GLN A 95 -20.97 -12.74 -5.93
N TYR A 96 -20.27 -11.65 -5.64
CA TYR A 96 -20.53 -10.86 -4.43
C TYR A 96 -21.97 -10.33 -4.40
N LEU A 97 -22.50 -9.83 -5.51
CA LEU A 97 -23.89 -9.37 -5.57
C LEU A 97 -24.90 -10.50 -5.36
N GLU A 98 -24.58 -11.73 -5.78
CA GLU A 98 -25.40 -12.90 -5.48
C GLU A 98 -25.34 -13.26 -3.99
N ALA A 99 -24.15 -13.26 -3.39
CA ALA A 99 -23.98 -13.47 -1.95
C ALA A 99 -24.68 -12.39 -1.10
N ALA A 100 -24.85 -11.18 -1.66
CA ALA A 100 -25.54 -10.08 -1.02
C ALA A 100 -27.06 -10.28 -0.82
N ALA A 101 -27.63 -11.36 -1.34
CA ALA A 101 -29.02 -11.75 -1.05
C ALA A 101 -29.17 -12.54 0.27
N GLY A 102 -28.07 -12.94 0.92
CA GLY A 102 -28.07 -13.79 2.11
C GLY A 102 -27.57 -13.09 3.38
N ARG A 103 -27.24 -13.88 4.41
CA ARG A 103 -26.71 -13.37 5.69
C ARG A 103 -25.36 -12.66 5.57
N ALA A 104 -24.60 -12.96 4.53
CA ALA A 104 -23.30 -12.34 4.27
C ALA A 104 -23.41 -10.99 3.53
N ALA A 105 -24.60 -10.40 3.46
CA ALA A 105 -24.85 -9.19 2.69
C ALA A 105 -23.96 -8.00 3.04
N PRO A 106 -23.67 -7.70 4.32
CA PRO A 106 -22.78 -6.57 4.64
C PRO A 106 -21.38 -6.71 4.03
N ASP A 107 -20.76 -7.89 4.18
CA ASP A 107 -19.44 -8.16 3.64
C ASP A 107 -19.46 -8.22 2.11
N ALA A 108 -20.46 -8.89 1.54
CA ALA A 108 -20.59 -9.06 0.10
C ALA A 108 -20.78 -7.72 -0.62
N LEU A 109 -21.62 -6.82 -0.11
CA LEU A 109 -21.81 -5.48 -0.67
C LEU A 109 -20.54 -4.63 -0.57
N LEU A 110 -19.85 -4.69 0.57
CA LEU A 110 -18.59 -3.96 0.76
C LEU A 110 -17.54 -4.43 -0.27
N GLN A 111 -17.37 -5.74 -0.44
CA GLN A 111 -16.43 -6.32 -1.40
C GLN A 111 -16.82 -6.00 -2.85
N ALA A 112 -18.12 -6.08 -3.20
CA ALA A 112 -18.60 -5.69 -4.53
C ALA A 112 -18.31 -4.21 -4.83
N GLY A 113 -18.48 -3.33 -3.84
CA GLY A 113 -18.13 -1.92 -3.94
C GLY A 113 -16.62 -1.73 -4.16
N GLN A 114 -15.79 -2.43 -3.39
CA GLN A 114 -14.32 -2.37 -3.53
C GLN A 114 -13.84 -2.87 -4.90
N VAL A 115 -14.38 -3.99 -5.39
CA VAL A 115 -14.06 -4.47 -6.75
C VAL A 115 -14.47 -3.44 -7.80
N SER A 116 -15.62 -2.79 -7.63
CA SER A 116 -16.07 -1.74 -8.54
C SER A 116 -15.11 -0.54 -8.54
N GLU A 117 -14.72 -0.08 -7.35
CA GLU A 117 -13.82 1.06 -7.15
C GLU A 117 -12.41 0.78 -7.69
N TRP A 118 -11.80 -0.34 -7.26
CA TRP A 118 -10.36 -0.58 -7.44
C TRP A 118 -10.03 -1.37 -8.71
N GLU A 119 -10.89 -2.30 -9.10
CA GLU A 119 -10.58 -3.27 -10.16
C GLU A 119 -11.37 -3.02 -11.45
N LEU A 120 -12.54 -2.38 -11.36
CA LEU A 120 -13.35 -2.04 -12.53
C LEU A 120 -13.28 -0.57 -12.92
N ASP A 121 -12.68 0.31 -12.09
CA ASP A 121 -12.67 1.77 -12.28
C ASP A 121 -14.09 2.35 -12.48
N ASP A 122 -15.03 1.83 -11.69
CA ASP A 122 -16.44 2.24 -11.67
C ASP A 122 -16.76 2.89 -10.31
N PRO A 123 -16.30 4.13 -10.06
CA PRO A 123 -16.52 4.81 -8.78
C PRO A 123 -17.99 5.11 -8.52
N ALA A 124 -18.78 5.36 -9.56
CA ALA A 124 -20.21 5.60 -9.45
C ALA A 124 -20.96 4.33 -9.02
N GLY A 125 -20.66 3.19 -9.64
CA GLY A 125 -21.20 1.90 -9.22
C GLY A 125 -20.71 1.48 -7.84
N ALA A 126 -19.45 1.77 -7.49
CA ALA A 126 -18.94 1.55 -6.13
C ALA A 126 -19.72 2.35 -5.09
N ARG A 127 -19.94 3.65 -5.34
CA ARG A 127 -20.72 4.53 -4.46
C ARG A 127 -22.13 4.00 -4.23
N SER A 128 -22.82 3.61 -5.30
CA SER A 128 -24.17 3.04 -5.22
C SER A 128 -24.21 1.79 -4.31
N LEU A 129 -23.19 0.93 -4.38
CA LEU A 129 -23.10 -0.26 -3.52
C LEU A 129 -22.79 0.09 -2.06
N TYR A 130 -21.96 1.09 -1.82
CA TYR A 130 -21.67 1.57 -0.46
C TYR A 130 -22.86 2.26 0.19
N GLU A 131 -23.58 3.11 -0.55
CA GLU A 131 -24.81 3.74 -0.09
C GLU A 131 -25.90 2.70 0.20
N ARG A 132 -26.00 1.67 -0.65
CA ARG A 132 -26.90 0.53 -0.43
C ARG A 132 -26.54 -0.22 0.85
N LEU A 133 -25.27 -0.52 1.09
CA LEU A 133 -24.79 -1.16 2.31
C LEU A 133 -25.12 -0.34 3.57
N ALA A 134 -24.84 0.97 3.53
CA ALA A 134 -25.15 1.88 4.62
C ALA A 134 -26.66 1.97 4.92
N THR A 135 -27.50 1.89 3.89
CA THR A 135 -28.96 1.99 4.01
C THR A 135 -29.61 0.67 4.44
N GLU A 136 -29.21 -0.45 3.85
CA GLU A 136 -29.81 -1.78 4.11
C GLU A 136 -29.26 -2.40 5.41
N HIS A 137 -28.03 -2.07 5.82
CA HIS A 137 -27.37 -2.65 6.99
C HIS A 137 -26.70 -1.59 7.89
N PRO A 138 -27.43 -0.57 8.38
CA PRO A 138 -26.86 0.62 9.05
C PRO A 138 -26.14 0.30 10.37
N THR A 139 -26.44 -0.84 11.01
CA THR A 139 -25.82 -1.27 12.27
C THR A 139 -24.60 -2.16 12.06
N SER A 140 -24.28 -2.55 10.82
CA SER A 140 -23.11 -3.36 10.51
C SER A 140 -21.83 -2.54 10.68
N SER A 141 -20.73 -3.18 11.11
CA SER A 141 -19.43 -2.51 11.18
C SER A 141 -18.94 -2.07 9.80
N GLN A 142 -19.32 -2.81 8.76
CA GLN A 142 -19.03 -2.56 7.36
C GLN A 142 -19.73 -1.30 6.84
N ALA A 143 -20.94 -0.97 7.32
CA ALA A 143 -21.65 0.24 6.90
C ALA A 143 -20.88 1.52 7.21
N ARG A 144 -20.20 1.59 8.36
CA ARG A 144 -19.35 2.74 8.72
C ARG A 144 -18.24 2.97 7.69
N LEU A 145 -17.55 1.89 7.33
CA LEU A 145 -16.51 1.94 6.30
C LEU A 145 -17.10 2.26 4.92
N ALA A 146 -18.29 1.75 4.61
CA ALA A 146 -18.98 2.02 3.35
C ALA A 146 -19.34 3.50 3.22
N GLU A 147 -19.86 4.15 4.27
CA GLU A 147 -20.17 5.59 4.25
C GLU A 147 -18.92 6.43 3.98
N PHE A 148 -17.80 6.09 4.62
CA PHE A 148 -16.52 6.75 4.34
C PHE A 148 -16.07 6.53 2.89
N ARG A 149 -16.17 5.30 2.37
CA ARG A 149 -15.81 5.00 0.99
C ARG A 149 -16.70 5.72 -0.01
N ALA A 150 -18.00 5.81 0.24
CA ALA A 150 -18.92 6.59 -0.57
C ALA A 150 -18.51 8.06 -0.62
N ALA A 151 -18.15 8.66 0.52
CA ALA A 151 -17.60 10.02 0.57
C ALA A 151 -16.29 10.16 -0.22
N ALA A 152 -15.35 9.22 -0.08
CA ALA A 152 -14.09 9.22 -0.83
C ALA A 152 -14.29 9.12 -2.35
N THR A 153 -15.31 8.40 -2.81
CA THR A 153 -15.60 8.39 -4.26
C THR A 153 -16.05 9.76 -4.79
N LEU A 154 -16.67 10.62 -3.97
CA LEU A 154 -17.03 11.99 -4.40
C LEU A 154 -15.78 12.84 -4.58
N GLU A 155 -14.79 12.64 -3.71
CA GLU A 155 -13.49 13.29 -3.79
C GLU A 155 -12.71 12.91 -5.05
N TYR A 156 -12.69 11.64 -5.43
CA TYR A 156 -12.06 11.21 -6.70
C TYR A 156 -12.77 11.76 -7.96
N ASP A 157 -14.07 12.05 -7.86
CA ASP A 157 -14.85 12.68 -8.92
C ASP A 157 -14.68 14.21 -8.96
N GLY A 158 -13.91 14.80 -8.04
CA GLY A 158 -13.73 16.25 -7.91
C GLY A 158 -14.92 16.98 -7.28
N ARG A 159 -15.89 16.26 -6.71
CA ARG A 159 -17.05 16.82 -6.01
C ARG A 159 -16.70 17.15 -4.57
N PHE A 160 -15.74 18.05 -4.36
CA PHE A 160 -15.13 18.31 -3.05
C PHE A 160 -16.10 18.84 -2.00
N ASP A 161 -17.06 19.70 -2.39
CA ASP A 161 -18.10 20.19 -1.48
C ASP A 161 -19.01 19.07 -0.98
N ASP A 162 -19.33 18.11 -1.84
CA ASP A 162 -20.14 16.95 -1.47
C ASP A 162 -19.35 15.99 -0.58
N ALA A 163 -18.08 15.76 -0.89
CA ALA A 163 -17.19 14.94 -0.08
C ALA A 163 -17.02 15.52 1.33
N LEU A 164 -16.76 16.84 1.44
CA LEU A 164 -16.64 17.52 2.73
C LEU A 164 -17.91 17.39 3.58
N ARG A 165 -19.09 17.61 2.98
CA ARG A 165 -20.36 17.44 3.69
C ARG A 165 -20.57 16.00 4.14
N ALA A 166 -20.21 15.02 3.32
CA ALA A 166 -20.34 13.61 3.67
C ALA A 166 -19.38 13.20 4.80
N TYR A 167 -18.13 13.66 4.78
CA TYR A 167 -17.18 13.40 5.87
C TYR A 167 -17.59 14.07 7.18
N ASP A 168 -18.11 15.30 7.14
CA ASP A 168 -18.60 16.02 8.31
C ASP A 168 -19.81 15.31 8.93
N ALA A 169 -20.76 14.88 8.10
CA ALA A 169 -21.91 14.08 8.53
C ALA A 169 -21.48 12.75 9.17
N LEU A 170 -20.47 12.08 8.61
CA LEU A 170 -19.92 10.85 9.17
C LEU A 170 -19.28 11.09 10.54
N ALA A 171 -18.44 12.12 10.65
CA ALA A 171 -17.76 12.48 11.89
C ALA A 171 -18.78 12.83 12.99
N LEU A 172 -19.85 13.54 12.67
CA LEU A 172 -20.93 13.85 13.60
C LEU A 172 -21.72 12.61 14.02
N LYS A 173 -22.11 11.78 13.04
CA LYS A 173 -22.90 10.56 13.27
C LYS A 173 -22.20 9.57 14.19
N TYR A 174 -20.88 9.44 14.06
CA TYR A 174 -20.09 8.44 14.79
C TYR A 174 -19.17 9.04 15.86
N ALA A 175 -19.36 10.30 16.25
CA ALA A 175 -18.50 11.02 17.20
C ALA A 175 -18.30 10.29 18.54
N THR A 176 -19.33 9.57 19.00
CA THR A 176 -19.32 8.86 20.29
C THR A 176 -19.23 7.35 20.16
N ASP A 177 -18.99 6.82 18.95
CA ASP A 177 -18.92 5.38 18.69
C ASP A 177 -17.45 4.91 18.72
N PRO A 178 -17.01 4.20 19.77
CA PRO A 178 -15.62 3.75 19.87
C PRO A 178 -15.24 2.80 18.72
N GLY A 179 -16.21 2.05 18.18
CA GLY A 179 -15.99 1.13 17.06
C GLY A 179 -15.84 1.84 15.72
N ALA A 180 -16.07 3.15 15.67
CA ALA A 180 -15.94 3.99 14.49
C ALA A 180 -14.73 4.93 14.51
N ALA A 181 -13.95 4.94 15.60
CA ALA A 181 -12.86 5.91 15.81
C ALA A 181 -11.91 6.00 14.60
N ALA A 182 -11.44 4.86 14.07
CA ALA A 182 -10.55 4.81 12.91
C ALA A 182 -11.19 5.35 11.62
N VAL A 183 -12.52 5.25 11.47
CA VAL A 183 -13.22 5.81 10.29
C VAL A 183 -13.41 7.31 10.46
N VAL A 184 -13.74 7.77 11.66
CA VAL A 184 -13.86 9.20 11.99
C VAL A 184 -12.52 9.91 11.82
N GLU A 185 -11.42 9.32 12.28
CA GLU A 185 -10.06 9.84 12.11
C GLU A 185 -9.74 10.01 10.61
N LYS A 186 -9.96 8.97 9.79
CA LYS A 186 -9.76 9.06 8.34
C LYS A 186 -10.63 10.12 7.67
N ALA A 187 -11.89 10.27 8.11
CA ALA A 187 -12.77 11.32 7.59
C ALA A 187 -12.24 12.72 7.97
N GLN A 188 -11.73 12.89 9.19
CA GLN A 188 -11.13 14.15 9.64
C GLN A 188 -9.84 14.49 8.90
N GLU A 189 -8.98 13.51 8.64
CA GLU A 189 -7.78 13.66 7.82
C GLU A 189 -8.14 14.06 6.39
N ALA A 190 -9.11 13.39 5.78
CA ALA A 190 -9.58 13.73 4.44
C ALA A 190 -10.16 15.16 4.39
N MET A 191 -10.98 15.54 5.38
CA MET A 191 -11.49 16.91 5.50
C MET A 191 -10.38 17.94 5.66
N ARG A 192 -9.37 17.66 6.50
CA ARG A 192 -8.22 18.55 6.70
C ARG A 192 -7.46 18.72 5.39
N PHE A 193 -7.15 17.62 4.71
CA PHE A 193 -6.46 17.66 3.43
C PHE A 193 -7.22 18.51 2.40
N LEU A 194 -8.52 18.26 2.24
CA LEU A 194 -9.36 19.03 1.32
C LEU A 194 -9.37 20.51 1.71
N ARG A 195 -9.58 20.86 2.98
CA ARG A 195 -9.60 22.26 3.43
C ARG A 195 -8.26 22.97 3.23
N THR A 196 -7.14 22.29 3.39
CA THR A 196 -5.80 22.87 3.20
C THR A 196 -5.47 23.13 1.74
N HIS A 197 -5.89 22.24 0.84
CA HIS A 197 -5.47 22.28 -0.58
C HIS A 197 -6.53 22.82 -1.54
N ARG A 198 -7.73 23.13 -1.04
CA ARG A 198 -8.72 23.88 -1.81
C ARG A 198 -8.31 25.33 -1.93
N GLY A 199 -8.45 25.87 -3.13
CA GLY A 199 -8.21 27.27 -3.45
C GLY A 199 -9.38 27.85 -4.23
N GLU A 200 -9.16 29.01 -4.83
CA GLU A 200 -10.11 29.57 -5.81
C GLU A 200 -10.22 28.67 -7.06
N ASP A 201 -9.15 27.95 -7.38
CA ASP A 201 -9.10 26.95 -8.43
C ASP A 201 -8.84 25.55 -7.83
N ASP A 202 -9.85 24.70 -7.90
CA ASP A 202 -9.78 23.31 -7.43
C ASP A 202 -9.11 22.36 -8.46
N ALA A 203 -8.69 22.87 -9.63
CA ALA A 203 -8.09 22.04 -10.70
C ALA A 203 -6.84 21.26 -10.26
N PRO A 204 -5.85 21.83 -9.53
CA PRO A 204 -4.69 21.08 -9.06
C PRO A 204 -5.10 19.91 -8.15
N LEU A 205 -6.08 20.14 -7.26
CA LEU A 205 -6.60 19.13 -6.34
C LEU A 205 -7.34 18.02 -7.08
N ALA A 206 -8.16 18.36 -8.07
CA ALA A 206 -8.85 17.40 -8.94
C ALA A 206 -7.87 16.52 -9.71
N ILE A 207 -6.83 17.11 -10.29
CA ILE A 207 -5.78 16.37 -11.01
C ILE A 207 -5.04 15.44 -10.04
N TYR A 208 -4.66 15.92 -8.86
CA TYR A 208 -3.95 15.12 -7.85
C TYR A 208 -4.78 13.91 -7.40
N ARG A 209 -6.04 14.11 -6.98
CA ARG A 209 -6.91 13.02 -6.50
C ARG A 209 -7.23 12.00 -7.59
N ARG A 210 -7.45 12.46 -8.82
CA ARG A 210 -7.61 11.56 -9.96
C ARG A 210 -6.33 10.74 -10.20
N SER A 211 -5.16 11.39 -10.16
CA SER A 211 -3.87 10.74 -10.35
C SER A 211 -3.59 9.68 -9.29
N GLU A 212 -3.92 9.93 -8.02
CA GLU A 212 -3.80 8.94 -6.93
C GLU A 212 -4.59 7.67 -7.22
N ARG A 213 -5.81 7.81 -7.75
CA ARG A 213 -6.63 6.67 -8.14
C ARG A 213 -6.02 5.93 -9.33
N LEU A 214 -5.61 6.64 -10.36
CA LEU A 214 -5.00 6.07 -11.57
C LEU A 214 -3.65 5.38 -11.27
N ALA A 215 -2.87 5.86 -10.29
CA ALA A 215 -1.57 5.28 -9.94
C ALA A 215 -1.66 3.85 -9.37
N ARG A 216 -2.84 3.45 -8.86
CA ARG A 216 -3.04 2.14 -8.20
C ARG A 216 -2.99 0.97 -9.17
N ARG A 217 -3.42 1.16 -10.42
CA ARG A 217 -3.52 0.08 -11.42
C ARG A 217 -2.42 0.21 -12.45
N ASP A 218 -1.72 -0.88 -12.72
CA ASP A 218 -0.58 -0.87 -13.64
C ASP A 218 -0.92 -0.30 -15.03
N SER A 219 -2.10 -0.65 -15.56
CA SER A 219 -2.59 -0.16 -16.86
C SER A 219 -2.84 1.35 -16.91
N THR A 220 -3.09 2.01 -15.78
CA THR A 220 -3.41 3.45 -15.72
C THR A 220 -2.27 4.30 -15.17
N ARG A 221 -1.15 3.70 -14.73
CA ARG A 221 0.00 4.44 -14.18
C ARG A 221 0.59 5.46 -15.14
N ASN A 222 0.61 5.17 -16.45
CA ASN A 222 1.11 6.14 -17.44
C ASN A 222 0.21 7.38 -17.51
N THR A 223 -1.11 7.20 -17.44
CA THR A 223 -2.07 8.30 -17.39
C THR A 223 -1.89 9.13 -16.11
N ALA A 224 -1.73 8.47 -14.96
CA ALA A 224 -1.43 9.16 -13.70
C ALA A 224 -0.17 10.01 -13.81
N LEU A 225 0.91 9.48 -14.38
CA LEU A 225 2.16 10.21 -14.57
C LEU A 225 2.00 11.44 -15.48
N LEU A 226 1.24 11.32 -16.58
CA LEU A 226 0.97 12.46 -17.46
C LEU A 226 0.18 13.56 -16.75
N GLU A 227 -0.82 13.18 -15.94
CA GLU A 227 -1.59 14.12 -15.13
C GLU A 227 -0.71 14.82 -14.09
N LEU A 228 0.16 14.10 -13.40
CA LEU A 228 1.08 14.69 -12.42
C LEU A 228 2.18 15.56 -13.05
N ILE A 229 2.68 15.19 -14.23
CA ILE A 229 3.58 16.06 -15.02
C ILE A 229 2.85 17.36 -15.38
N SER A 230 1.59 17.27 -15.80
CA SER A 230 0.77 18.46 -16.07
C SER A 230 0.54 19.30 -14.81
N LEU A 231 0.30 18.67 -13.66
CA LEU A 231 0.12 19.38 -12.39
C LEU A 231 1.39 20.16 -12.03
N THR A 232 2.52 19.48 -11.97
CA THR A 232 3.81 20.07 -11.58
C THR A 232 4.32 21.11 -12.59
N GLY A 233 3.90 21.03 -13.86
CA GLY A 233 4.27 22.00 -14.89
C GLY A 233 3.35 23.22 -14.95
N ARG A 234 2.02 23.02 -14.94
CA ARG A 234 1.03 24.11 -15.12
C ARG A 234 0.72 24.84 -13.82
N TYR A 235 0.81 24.15 -12.70
CA TYR A 235 0.47 24.68 -11.37
C TYR A 235 1.69 24.58 -10.46
N ALA A 236 2.83 25.08 -10.91
CA ALA A 236 4.12 24.97 -10.21
C ALA A 236 4.12 25.64 -8.81
N GLU A 237 3.23 26.60 -8.57
CA GLU A 237 3.06 27.27 -7.27
C GLU A 237 1.99 26.60 -6.38
N SER A 238 1.35 25.53 -6.86
CA SER A 238 0.36 24.80 -6.07
C SER A 238 1.01 24.15 -4.84
N PRO A 239 0.38 24.19 -3.66
CA PRO A 239 0.88 23.46 -2.49
C PRO A 239 0.94 21.93 -2.72
N LEU A 240 0.24 21.42 -3.75
CA LEU A 240 0.24 20.00 -4.10
C LEU A 240 1.45 19.56 -4.93
N VAL A 241 2.37 20.45 -5.30
CA VAL A 241 3.53 20.08 -6.13
C VAL A 241 4.42 19.06 -5.42
N ASP A 242 4.65 19.23 -4.13
CA ASP A 242 5.48 18.32 -3.32
C ASP A 242 4.83 16.92 -3.26
N ASP A 243 3.55 16.87 -2.89
CA ASP A 243 2.76 15.63 -2.85
C ASP A 243 2.66 14.97 -4.24
N ALA A 244 2.55 15.75 -5.31
CA ALA A 244 2.51 15.24 -6.68
C ALA A 244 3.85 14.63 -7.12
N LEU A 245 4.98 15.26 -6.79
CA LEU A 245 6.31 14.70 -7.07
C LEU A 245 6.55 13.40 -6.31
N VAL A 246 6.11 13.31 -5.05
CA VAL A 246 6.18 12.07 -4.28
C VAL A 246 5.31 10.97 -4.91
N LEU A 247 4.08 11.30 -5.33
CA LEU A 247 3.22 10.34 -6.01
C LEU A 247 3.81 9.90 -7.37
N MET A 248 4.43 10.80 -8.14
CA MET A 248 5.14 10.46 -9.37
C MET A 248 6.27 9.47 -9.10
N LEU A 249 7.10 9.75 -8.10
CA LEU A 249 8.21 8.89 -7.68
C LEU A 249 7.71 7.50 -7.31
N ARG A 250 6.67 7.41 -6.46
CA ARG A 250 6.02 6.13 -6.09
C ARG A 250 5.50 5.37 -7.31
N THR A 251 4.91 6.10 -8.26
CA THR A 251 4.36 5.52 -9.48
C THR A 251 5.47 4.96 -10.38
N TYR A 252 6.58 5.68 -10.55
CA TYR A 252 7.75 5.18 -11.29
C TYR A 252 8.38 3.96 -10.62
N LEU A 253 8.54 3.98 -9.29
CA LEU A 253 9.03 2.82 -8.54
C LEU A 253 8.13 1.60 -8.72
N ALA A 254 6.81 1.78 -8.66
CA ALA A 254 5.85 0.70 -8.85
C ALA A 254 5.87 0.11 -10.28
N LYS A 255 6.29 0.91 -11.28
CA LYS A 255 6.57 0.45 -12.66
C LYS A 255 7.94 -0.18 -12.83
N GLY A 256 8.82 -0.09 -11.82
CA GLY A 256 10.22 -0.51 -11.92
C GLY A 256 11.14 0.47 -12.67
N ASP A 257 10.65 1.66 -13.02
CA ASP A 257 11.45 2.70 -13.69
C ASP A 257 12.28 3.48 -12.67
N ARG A 258 13.38 2.87 -12.22
CA ARG A 258 14.26 3.43 -11.20
C ARG A 258 14.95 4.72 -11.67
N ARG A 259 15.19 4.87 -12.97
CA ARG A 259 15.83 6.06 -13.52
C ARG A 259 14.89 7.26 -13.40
N ALA A 260 13.66 7.14 -13.89
CA ALA A 260 12.69 8.22 -13.80
C ALA A 260 12.28 8.53 -12.35
N ALA A 261 12.20 7.51 -11.48
CA ALA A 261 11.98 7.71 -10.05
C ALA A 261 13.09 8.57 -9.42
N ARG A 262 14.36 8.28 -9.76
CA ARG A 262 15.51 9.05 -9.29
C ARG A 262 15.53 10.47 -9.84
N GLU A 263 15.30 10.66 -11.14
CA GLU A 263 15.19 12.00 -11.74
C GLU A 263 14.06 12.82 -11.08
N THR A 264 12.97 12.17 -10.69
CA THR A 264 11.86 12.81 -9.95
C THR A 264 12.26 13.18 -8.53
N PHE A 265 13.05 12.34 -7.86
CA PHE A 265 13.62 12.66 -6.54
C PHE A 265 14.56 13.86 -6.58
N ASP A 266 15.44 13.92 -7.57
CA ASP A 266 16.35 15.06 -7.75
C ASP A 266 15.56 16.36 -7.94
N ARG A 267 14.42 16.30 -8.65
CA ARG A 267 13.48 17.43 -8.77
C ARG A 267 12.85 17.80 -7.44
N LEU A 268 12.37 16.82 -6.64
CA LEU A 268 11.78 17.06 -5.32
C LEU A 268 12.76 17.78 -4.40
N VAL A 269 13.98 17.25 -4.25
CA VAL A 269 15.04 17.87 -3.42
C VAL A 269 15.38 19.27 -3.92
N LYS A 270 15.46 19.47 -5.24
CA LYS A 270 15.74 20.79 -5.83
C LYS A 270 14.65 21.82 -5.55
N VAL A 271 13.38 21.41 -5.55
CA VAL A 271 12.24 22.29 -5.22
C VAL A 271 12.24 22.66 -3.73
N GLY A 272 12.78 21.77 -2.88
CA GLY A 272 12.85 21.97 -1.43
C GLY A 272 11.47 21.80 -0.82
N PRO A 273 11.03 20.55 -0.56
CA PRO A 273 9.67 20.27 -0.14
C PRO A 273 9.38 20.95 1.20
N ARG A 274 8.16 21.47 1.32
CA ARG A 274 7.73 22.27 2.49
C ARG A 274 6.78 21.51 3.39
N ASP A 275 5.92 20.70 2.77
CA ASP A 275 4.87 19.95 3.45
C ASP A 275 4.76 18.58 2.77
N LEU A 276 5.10 17.52 3.51
CA LEU A 276 4.97 16.14 3.05
C LEU A 276 4.24 15.30 4.08
N GLU A 277 3.42 14.37 3.62
CA GLU A 277 2.93 13.29 4.47
C GLU A 277 4.11 12.43 4.96
N ALA A 278 4.18 12.18 6.28
CA ALA A 278 5.31 11.49 6.88
C ALA A 278 5.53 10.08 6.33
N ASP A 279 4.46 9.29 6.12
CA ASP A 279 4.58 7.97 5.49
C ASP A 279 5.11 8.04 4.06
N ALA A 280 4.71 9.05 3.30
CA ALA A 280 5.17 9.26 1.95
C ALA A 280 6.65 9.70 1.93
N ALA A 281 7.04 10.60 2.84
CA ALA A 281 8.43 11.02 3.03
C ALA A 281 9.33 9.87 3.47
N ARG A 282 8.86 9.01 4.39
CA ARG A 282 9.55 7.78 4.83
C ARG A 282 9.89 6.87 3.66
N LEU A 283 8.91 6.59 2.81
CA LEU A 283 9.09 5.75 1.63
C LEU A 283 10.14 6.34 0.68
N VAL A 284 10.06 7.65 0.40
CA VAL A 284 11.02 8.33 -0.50
C VAL A 284 12.43 8.30 0.08
N ALA A 285 12.58 8.58 1.38
CA ALA A 285 13.88 8.64 2.06
C ALA A 285 14.62 7.29 2.03
N ILE A 286 13.91 6.16 2.14
CA ILE A 286 14.52 4.81 1.99
C ILE A 286 15.14 4.64 0.60
N HIS A 287 14.43 5.04 -0.45
CA HIS A 287 14.94 4.93 -1.83
C HIS A 287 16.08 5.93 -2.10
N ALA A 288 15.94 7.15 -1.57
CA ALA A 288 16.95 8.20 -1.66
C ALA A 288 18.29 7.74 -1.08
N ALA A 289 18.29 7.16 0.12
CA ALA A 289 19.49 6.66 0.77
C ALA A 289 20.24 5.65 -0.13
N GLY A 290 19.50 4.73 -0.76
CA GLY A 290 20.07 3.78 -1.72
C GLY A 290 20.68 4.42 -2.97
N TRP A 291 20.04 5.46 -3.54
CA TRP A 291 20.58 6.17 -4.70
C TRP A 291 21.83 6.99 -4.37
N LEU A 292 21.81 7.68 -3.23
CA LEU A 292 22.92 8.50 -2.77
C LEU A 292 24.15 7.63 -2.43
N LEU A 293 23.92 6.44 -1.88
CA LEU A 293 24.96 5.41 -1.74
C LEU A 293 25.57 4.99 -3.07
N ALA A 294 24.73 4.79 -4.09
CA ALA A 294 25.20 4.43 -5.43
C ALA A 294 26.03 5.56 -6.07
N ASP A 295 25.74 6.82 -5.74
CA ASP A 295 26.51 7.97 -6.21
C ASP A 295 27.89 8.05 -5.56
N VAL A 296 27.96 7.80 -4.26
CA VAL A 296 29.24 7.66 -3.55
C VAL A 296 30.07 6.54 -4.17
N ASP A 297 29.48 5.38 -4.46
CA ASP A 297 30.19 4.28 -5.16
C ASP A 297 30.69 4.72 -6.53
N ALA A 298 29.82 5.31 -7.37
CA ALA A 298 30.21 5.76 -8.69
C ALA A 298 31.32 6.83 -8.65
N GLN A 299 31.30 7.71 -7.65
CA GLN A 299 32.33 8.72 -7.44
C GLN A 299 33.66 8.09 -7.04
N ILE A 300 33.66 7.14 -6.10
CA ILE A 300 34.86 6.37 -5.74
C ILE A 300 35.46 5.67 -6.96
N GLN A 301 34.62 5.03 -7.79
CA GLN A 301 35.09 4.34 -9.01
C GLN A 301 35.74 5.32 -10.00
N ARG A 302 35.13 6.48 -10.26
CA ARG A 302 35.72 7.52 -11.13
C ARG A 302 37.07 8.02 -10.63
N VAL A 303 37.20 8.22 -9.31
CA VAL A 303 38.48 8.65 -8.71
C VAL A 303 39.50 7.52 -8.82
N ALA A 304 39.09 6.25 -8.69
CA ALA A 304 39.98 5.11 -8.87
C ALA A 304 40.48 4.91 -10.30
N GLU A 305 39.73 5.35 -11.32
CA GLU A 305 40.21 5.39 -12.72
C GLU A 305 41.36 6.37 -12.91
N VAL A 306 41.37 7.48 -12.16
CA VAL A 306 42.41 8.52 -12.23
C VAL A 306 43.60 8.19 -11.34
N PHE A 307 43.38 7.51 -10.21
CA PHE A 307 44.40 7.14 -9.23
C PHE A 307 44.48 5.61 -9.09
N PRO A 308 45.39 4.93 -9.83
CA PRO A 308 45.50 3.47 -9.83
C PRO A 308 45.77 2.85 -8.46
N GLU A 309 46.38 3.57 -7.51
CA GLU A 309 46.50 3.11 -6.11
C GLU A 309 45.15 2.84 -5.42
N LEU A 310 44.06 3.41 -5.94
CA LEU A 310 42.70 3.20 -5.47
C LEU A 310 41.98 2.06 -6.20
N ALA A 311 42.52 1.55 -7.31
CA ALA A 311 41.97 0.40 -8.01
C ALA A 311 42.00 -0.89 -7.16
N ALA A 312 42.78 -0.89 -6.06
CA ALA A 312 42.80 -1.96 -5.07
C ALA A 312 41.54 -1.98 -4.15
N TYR A 313 40.74 -0.91 -4.13
CA TYR A 313 39.42 -0.90 -3.47
C TYR A 313 38.38 -1.53 -4.41
N GLY A 314 38.46 -2.84 -4.56
CA GLY A 314 37.46 -3.62 -5.29
C GLY A 314 36.16 -3.74 -4.49
N ARG A 315 35.03 -3.79 -5.21
CA ARG A 315 33.75 -4.21 -4.60
C ARG A 315 33.96 -5.56 -3.91
N SER A 316 33.65 -5.65 -2.61
CA SER A 316 33.71 -6.95 -1.92
C SER A 316 32.66 -7.89 -2.53
N GLU A 317 32.96 -9.20 -2.63
CA GLU A 317 31.97 -10.21 -3.09
C GLU A 317 30.75 -10.30 -2.16
N GLN A 318 30.83 -9.75 -0.94
CA GLN A 318 29.74 -9.63 0.03
C GLN A 318 28.98 -8.29 -0.09
N GLY A 319 29.36 -7.43 -1.05
CA GLY A 319 29.28 -5.97 -0.97
C GLY A 319 28.03 -5.26 -1.47
N TRP A 320 26.92 -5.97 -1.72
CA TRP A 320 25.59 -5.35 -1.83
C TRP A 320 24.57 -6.32 -1.22
N ARG A 321 24.21 -6.14 0.05
CA ARG A 321 22.89 -6.60 0.51
C ARG A 321 21.90 -5.46 0.32
N ILE A 322 21.39 -5.33 -0.91
CA ILE A 322 20.10 -4.66 -1.11
C ILE A 322 19.08 -5.59 -0.45
N PRO A 323 18.31 -5.17 0.57
CA PRO A 323 17.18 -5.95 1.02
C PRO A 323 16.30 -6.27 -0.20
N SER A 324 15.89 -7.54 -0.34
CA SER A 324 14.96 -7.93 -1.38
C SER A 324 13.66 -7.14 -1.22
N MET A 325 13.46 -6.13 -2.08
CA MET A 325 12.27 -5.41 -2.60
C MET A 325 10.87 -5.50 -1.92
N VAL A 326 10.72 -6.08 -0.74
CA VAL A 326 9.46 -6.26 -0.02
C VAL A 326 9.69 -5.83 1.41
N VAL A 327 9.56 -4.53 1.67
CA VAL A 327 9.54 -3.97 3.02
C VAL A 327 8.43 -4.68 3.79
N ARG A 328 8.79 -5.52 4.75
CA ARG A 328 7.83 -6.17 5.66
C ARG A 328 8.10 -5.90 7.13
N ASN A 329 9.32 -5.49 7.54
CA ASN A 329 9.68 -5.29 8.95
C ASN A 329 10.74 -4.20 9.16
N ALA A 330 10.80 -3.72 10.40
CA ALA A 330 11.60 -2.62 10.95
C ALA A 330 13.15 -2.76 10.93
N ASP A 331 13.71 -3.70 10.19
CA ASP A 331 15.15 -4.07 10.25
C ASP A 331 15.91 -3.83 8.92
N ASP A 332 15.38 -3.02 8.00
CA ASP A 332 16.00 -2.78 6.69
C ASP A 332 17.23 -1.84 6.80
N GLN A 333 18.42 -2.42 6.90
CA GLN A 333 19.69 -1.67 6.97
C GLN A 333 20.38 -1.58 5.59
N TRP A 334 20.88 -0.39 5.21
CA TRP A 334 21.72 -0.22 4.03
C TRP A 334 23.20 -0.20 4.43
N THR A 335 23.99 -1.20 4.03
CA THR A 335 25.43 -1.23 4.38
C THR A 335 26.29 -1.33 3.12
N LEU A 336 27.21 -0.38 2.94
CA LEU A 336 28.21 -0.38 1.86
C LEU A 336 29.61 -0.63 2.46
N VAL A 337 30.21 -1.78 2.15
CA VAL A 337 31.55 -2.14 2.67
C VAL A 337 32.52 -2.36 1.51
N TYR A 338 33.64 -1.64 1.53
CA TYR A 338 34.80 -1.85 0.66
C TYR A 338 35.93 -2.52 1.45
N ASP A 339 36.50 -3.58 0.88
CA ASP A 339 37.69 -4.22 1.41
C ASP A 339 38.79 -4.18 0.35
N SER A 340 40.01 -3.81 0.74
CA SER A 340 41.16 -3.93 -0.16
C SER A 340 41.61 -5.38 -0.16
N GLY A 341 41.37 -6.11 -1.24
CA GLY A 341 41.87 -7.48 -1.38
C GLY A 341 43.39 -7.53 -1.30
N GLY A 342 43.96 -7.82 -0.12
CA GLY A 342 45.34 -8.25 0.05
C GLY A 342 46.17 -7.55 1.13
N GLY A 343 46.52 -8.30 2.18
CA GLY A 343 47.82 -8.29 2.86
C GLY A 343 48.12 -7.19 3.90
N ALA A 344 48.20 -7.61 5.18
CA ALA A 344 48.91 -7.08 6.37
C ALA A 344 48.91 -5.56 6.73
N ASN A 345 48.54 -4.65 5.83
CA ASN A 345 48.43 -3.22 6.12
C ASN A 345 46.96 -2.84 6.29
N SER A 346 46.53 -2.72 7.55
CA SER A 346 45.22 -2.28 8.03
C SER A 346 44.79 -0.85 7.59
N ALA A 347 45.56 -0.19 6.73
CA ALA A 347 45.34 1.18 6.27
C ALA A 347 44.31 1.31 5.12
N ARG A 348 43.70 0.22 4.66
CA ARG A 348 42.91 0.18 3.41
C ARG A 348 41.52 -0.45 3.53
N ARG A 349 40.86 -0.32 4.68
CA ARG A 349 39.45 -0.72 4.83
C ARG A 349 38.55 0.50 4.79
N LEU A 350 37.57 0.55 3.88
CA LEU A 350 36.54 1.58 3.83
C LEU A 350 35.18 0.94 4.14
N SER A 351 34.60 1.22 5.31
CA SER A 351 33.28 0.69 5.69
C SER A 351 32.26 1.81 5.87
N LEU A 352 31.40 2.03 4.88
CA LEU A 352 30.28 2.96 4.92
C LEU A 352 28.99 2.22 5.33
N ARG A 353 28.72 2.15 6.63
CA ARG A 353 27.43 1.65 7.13
C ARG A 353 26.44 2.81 7.17
N ILE A 354 25.24 2.65 6.59
CA ILE A 354 24.13 3.59 6.68
C ILE A 354 22.87 2.84 7.12
N VAL A 355 22.71 2.69 8.42
CA VAL A 355 21.48 2.12 8.97
C VAL A 355 20.38 3.16 8.84
N VAL A 356 19.27 2.86 8.15
CA VAL A 356 18.06 3.70 8.07
C VAL A 356 16.91 2.88 8.67
N GLY A 357 16.57 3.14 9.93
CA GLY A 357 15.53 2.40 10.65
C GLY A 357 15.19 2.99 12.02
N PRO A 358 14.21 2.43 12.74
CA PRO A 358 13.79 2.90 14.06
C PRO A 358 14.91 2.71 15.10
N ALA A 359 15.21 3.77 15.85
CA ALA A 359 16.48 3.95 16.56
C ALA A 359 16.74 3.08 17.80
N ALA A 360 18.03 2.77 18.02
CA ALA A 360 18.68 2.65 19.33
C ALA A 360 19.73 3.79 19.47
N PRO A 361 20.10 4.25 20.68
CA PRO A 361 20.87 5.50 20.88
C PRO A 361 22.38 5.37 20.56
N GLY A 362 22.95 6.38 19.88
CA GLY A 362 24.38 6.48 19.50
C GLY A 362 24.78 7.84 18.88
N LYS A 363 26.01 7.98 18.36
CA LYS A 363 26.53 9.20 17.65
C LYS A 363 25.97 9.32 16.22
N ALA A 364 24.65 9.31 16.09
CA ALA A 364 23.97 9.21 14.82
C ALA A 364 23.11 10.46 14.55
N ALA A 365 22.92 10.82 13.28
CA ALA A 365 21.92 11.81 12.91
C ALA A 365 20.53 11.16 13.04
N VAL A 366 19.58 11.84 13.68
CA VAL A 366 18.22 11.33 13.91
C VAL A 366 17.25 12.17 13.10
N TYR A 367 16.32 11.49 12.43
CA TYR A 367 15.24 12.05 11.62
C TYR A 367 13.91 11.57 12.22
N PRO A 368 13.36 12.29 13.22
CA PRO A 368 12.22 11.81 14.01
C PRO A 368 10.95 11.62 13.18
N ALA A 369 10.64 12.53 12.26
CA ALA A 369 9.43 12.44 11.42
C ALA A 369 9.58 11.30 10.41
N LEU A 370 10.79 11.03 9.96
CA LEU A 370 11.07 9.86 9.13
C LEU A 370 11.19 8.55 9.94
N GLY A 371 11.29 8.63 11.27
CA GLY A 371 11.56 7.47 12.12
C GLY A 371 12.90 6.80 11.80
N PHE A 372 13.88 7.57 11.29
CA PHE A 372 15.17 7.05 10.83
C PHE A 372 16.33 7.57 11.68
N VAL A 373 17.35 6.74 11.76
CA VAL A 373 18.70 7.12 12.17
C VAL A 373 19.58 7.09 10.93
N GLN A 374 20.68 7.84 10.94
CA GLN A 374 21.77 7.71 9.99
C GLN A 374 23.06 7.65 10.79
N GLU A 375 23.68 6.48 10.79
CA GLU A 375 25.05 6.30 11.23
C GLU A 375 25.95 6.39 10.01
N VAL A 376 27.11 7.03 10.16
CA VAL A 376 28.14 7.08 9.13
C VAL A 376 29.48 6.84 9.80
N SER A 377 30.17 5.78 9.39
CA SER A 377 31.58 5.55 9.70
C SER A 377 32.37 5.66 8.41
N VAL A 378 33.50 6.38 8.42
CA VAL A 378 34.45 6.40 7.31
C VAL A 378 35.84 6.20 7.89
N GLU A 379 36.40 5.03 7.66
CA GLU A 379 37.80 4.74 7.98
C GLU A 379 38.55 4.71 6.66
N THR A 380 39.57 5.56 6.51
CA THR A 380 40.47 5.53 5.35
C THR A 380 41.73 6.32 5.67
N SER A 381 42.87 5.84 5.17
CA SER A 381 44.15 6.58 5.21
C SER A 381 44.33 7.52 4.02
N ASN A 382 43.44 7.46 3.02
CA ASN A 382 43.49 8.31 1.83
C ASN A 382 42.60 9.54 1.99
N GLU A 383 43.22 10.73 2.01
CA GLU A 383 42.54 12.01 2.25
C GLU A 383 41.60 12.42 1.09
N VAL A 384 41.96 12.11 -0.16
CA VAL A 384 41.11 12.41 -1.32
C VAL A 384 39.82 11.61 -1.26
N LEU A 385 39.91 10.29 -1.02
CA LEU A 385 38.73 9.45 -0.82
C LEU A 385 37.89 9.91 0.38
N ARG A 386 38.55 10.34 1.47
CA ARG A 386 37.85 10.86 2.65
C ARG A 386 36.99 12.08 2.30
N GLN A 387 37.51 13.02 1.52
CA GLN A 387 36.81 14.23 1.11
C GLN A 387 35.64 13.94 0.17
N GLU A 388 35.83 13.07 -0.82
CA GLU A 388 34.79 12.68 -1.78
C GLU A 388 33.62 11.99 -1.08
N ILE A 389 33.91 11.05 -0.17
CA ILE A 389 32.89 10.35 0.63
C ILE A 389 32.19 11.32 1.57
N ALA A 390 32.93 12.24 2.21
CA ALA A 390 32.34 13.27 3.06
C ALA A 390 31.36 14.15 2.28
N GLY A 391 31.69 14.53 1.03
CA GLY A 391 30.81 15.30 0.16
C GLY A 391 29.50 14.56 -0.18
N GLY A 392 29.58 13.30 -0.58
CA GLY A 392 28.39 12.49 -0.87
C GLY A 392 27.53 12.20 0.36
N VAL A 393 28.16 11.93 1.51
CA VAL A 393 27.46 11.79 2.80
C VAL A 393 26.76 13.09 3.20
N GLN A 394 27.41 14.24 2.99
CA GLN A 394 26.83 15.53 3.31
C GLN A 394 25.59 15.81 2.45
N ALA A 395 25.69 15.59 1.13
CA ALA A 395 24.54 15.75 0.22
C ALA A 395 23.36 14.86 0.61
N MET A 396 23.63 13.61 1.01
CA MET A 396 22.60 12.72 1.54
C MET A 396 21.97 13.22 2.82
N THR A 397 22.81 13.66 3.76
CA THR A 397 22.35 14.19 5.06
C THR A 397 21.44 15.40 4.84
N ASP A 398 21.79 16.29 3.92
CA ASP A 398 21.00 17.47 3.62
C ASP A 398 19.67 17.12 2.94
N ALA A 399 19.66 16.16 2.00
CA ALA A 399 18.42 15.69 1.39
C ALA A 399 17.48 15.03 2.41
N LEU A 400 17.99 14.17 3.30
CA LEU A 400 17.20 13.53 4.35
C LEU A 400 16.67 14.55 5.37
N ARG A 401 17.47 15.57 5.72
CA ARG A 401 17.02 16.68 6.59
C ARG A 401 15.89 17.48 5.96
N GLN A 402 15.94 17.73 4.65
CA GLN A 402 14.86 18.43 3.96
C GLN A 402 13.55 17.63 4.01
N LEU A 403 13.60 16.33 3.73
CA LEU A 403 12.43 15.45 3.81
C LEU A 403 11.87 15.37 5.25
N ASP A 404 12.74 15.24 6.25
CA ASP A 404 12.34 15.15 7.66
C ASP A 404 11.66 16.44 8.12
N ARG A 405 12.20 17.61 7.74
CA ARG A 405 11.58 18.91 8.02
C ARG A 405 10.20 19.03 7.38
N ALA A 406 10.08 18.67 6.11
CA ALA A 406 8.80 18.73 5.38
C ALA A 406 7.74 17.82 6.02
N ALA A 407 8.14 16.62 6.47
CA ALA A 407 7.26 15.69 7.18
C ALA A 407 6.86 16.22 8.57
N TYR A 408 7.81 16.78 9.32
CA TYR A 408 7.60 17.28 10.68
C TYR A 408 6.61 18.45 10.73
N VAL A 409 6.68 19.36 9.75
CA VAL A 409 5.77 20.52 9.64
C VAL A 409 4.30 20.07 9.57
N ARG A 410 4.01 18.99 8.84
CA ARG A 410 2.65 18.47 8.67
C ARG A 410 2.15 17.71 9.89
N GLU A 411 3.03 17.00 10.61
CA GLU A 411 2.67 16.29 11.85
C GLU A 411 2.45 17.26 13.03
N THR A 412 3.12 18.42 13.04
CA THR A 412 3.05 19.41 14.12
C THR A 412 2.74 20.82 13.62
N PRO A 413 1.54 21.06 13.05
CA PRO A 413 1.16 22.39 12.57
C PRO A 413 1.11 23.38 13.75
N GLY A 414 2.11 24.27 13.84
CA GLY A 414 2.26 25.27 14.89
C GLY A 414 3.66 25.40 15.50
N VAL A 415 4.58 24.46 15.26
CA VAL A 415 5.98 24.54 15.76
C VAL A 415 6.93 25.22 14.75
N ALA A 416 6.53 25.26 13.48
CA ALA A 416 7.38 25.71 12.37
C ALA A 416 7.80 27.19 12.40
N GLU A 417 7.10 28.05 13.15
CA GLU A 417 7.41 29.50 13.19
C GLU A 417 8.50 29.88 14.21
N VAL A 418 8.90 28.99 15.12
CA VAL A 418 9.87 29.34 16.20
C VAL A 418 11.31 28.92 15.87
N GLY A 419 11.52 28.04 14.89
CA GLY A 419 12.83 27.39 14.67
C GLY A 419 13.80 28.07 13.69
N ALA A 420 13.33 29.00 12.85
CA ALA A 420 14.15 29.53 11.74
C ALA A 420 15.04 30.73 12.12
N ALA A 421 14.75 31.44 13.22
CA ALA A 421 15.47 32.67 13.57
C ALA A 421 16.55 32.49 14.66
N ASP A 422 16.46 31.46 15.52
CA ASP A 422 17.25 31.41 16.76
C ASP A 422 18.53 30.55 16.70
N THR A 423 18.81 29.86 15.60
CA THR A 423 20.04 29.04 15.48
C THR A 423 21.25 29.76 14.86
N GLU A 424 21.06 30.91 14.20
CA GLU A 424 22.19 31.73 13.71
C GLU A 424 22.73 32.75 14.72
N ALA A 425 21.97 33.09 15.78
CA ALA A 425 22.39 34.12 16.74
C ALA A 425 23.26 33.58 17.90
N ALA A 426 23.34 32.27 18.12
CA ALA A 426 24.06 31.68 19.26
C ALA A 426 25.58 31.48 19.03
N GLY A 427 26.10 31.77 17.84
CA GLY A 427 27.52 31.63 17.50
C GLY A 427 28.38 32.89 17.64
N SER A 428 27.78 34.05 17.96
CA SER A 428 28.51 35.33 18.08
C SER A 428 28.25 35.97 19.44
N ARG A 429 28.83 35.36 20.48
CA ARG A 429 29.29 36.02 21.72
C ARG A 429 29.83 34.95 22.69
N ARG A 430 31.11 34.62 22.55
CA ARG A 430 32.08 34.49 23.64
C ARG A 430 33.48 34.35 23.10
#